data_AF-A0A2I0U172-F1
#
_entry.id   AF-A0A2I0U172-F1
#
_cell.length_a   1.000
_cell.length_b   1.000
_cell.length_c   1.000
_cell.angle_alpha   90.00
_cell.angle_beta   90.00
_cell.angle_gamma   90.00
#
_symmetry.space_group_name_H-M   'P 1'
#
loop_
_entity.id
_entity.type
_entity.pdbx_description
1 polymer ?
#
loop_
_entity_poly.entity_id
_entity_poly.type
_entity_poly.pdbx_seq_one_letter_code
_entity_poly.pdbx_strand_id
1 'polypeptide(L)'
;MTEDNFLSQVIDSPTRGDAILDLLVASASELISDVKAGGSLGCSDHALVEFAVLRDTDPAKSNIRTLNFRKANFPLFKELVSKGPWETALRDNGAEQSWQIFKDAFHRVQELSIPRCKKSGKEGKTRAWLSQDLLVKLKGKEEMPRQWKQGQVSWEEHREAARLCRDGELELNLARDAKNNKKGFYRYVIQKRKVKESVYPLMNPTDKLVTTDEEKAEVSNNTFASVFTGNLSPHSPPVDGPQGRDWGRKVPPTVREDHICDHLRNPNIQT
;
A
#
# COMPACT_ATOMS: atom_id res chain seq x y z
N MET A 1 5.98 30.09 -46.34
CA MET A 1 4.80 29.21 -46.32
C MET A 1 4.66 28.76 -44.88
N THR A 2 3.73 29.33 -44.13
CA THR A 2 3.50 29.02 -42.71
C THR A 2 2.83 27.65 -42.60
N GLU A 3 3.38 26.79 -41.75
CA GLU A 3 2.84 25.46 -41.46
C GLU A 3 1.54 25.61 -40.65
N ASP A 4 0.41 25.20 -41.24
CA ASP A 4 -0.85 25.05 -40.51
C ASP A 4 -0.74 23.82 -39.60
N ASN A 5 -0.67 24.06 -38.29
CA ASN A 5 -0.52 23.00 -37.27
C ASN A 5 -1.81 22.19 -37.00
N PHE A 6 -2.83 22.26 -37.87
CA PHE A 6 -4.14 21.61 -37.74
C PHE A 6 -4.87 21.83 -36.40
N LEU A 7 -4.49 22.87 -35.66
CA LEU A 7 -5.05 23.22 -34.36
C LEU A 7 -6.21 24.22 -34.57
N SER A 8 -7.40 23.86 -34.10
CA SER A 8 -8.57 24.75 -34.11
C SER A 8 -8.94 25.18 -32.69
N GLN A 9 -9.25 26.46 -32.53
CA GLN A 9 -9.84 26.97 -31.29
C GLN A 9 -11.33 26.59 -31.25
N VAL A 10 -11.77 26.05 -30.11
CA VAL A 10 -13.11 25.45 -29.92
C VAL A 10 -14.02 26.35 -29.08
N ILE A 11 -13.48 27.30 -28.31
CA ILE A 11 -14.28 28.30 -27.58
C ILE A 11 -14.65 29.45 -28.53
N ASP A 12 -15.94 29.69 -28.66
CA ASP A 12 -16.56 30.75 -29.48
C ASP A 12 -17.37 31.77 -28.66
N SER A 13 -17.43 31.62 -27.34
CA SER A 13 -18.23 32.43 -26.42
C SER A 13 -17.37 33.24 -25.45
N PRO A 14 -17.83 34.43 -25.00
CA PRO A 14 -17.08 35.27 -24.06
C PRO A 14 -16.76 34.55 -22.76
N THR A 15 -15.51 34.65 -22.36
CA THR A 15 -14.97 34.03 -21.13
C THR A 15 -14.58 35.06 -20.09
N ARG A 16 -14.59 36.36 -20.41
CA ARG A 16 -14.45 37.45 -19.45
C ARG A 16 -15.18 38.69 -19.94
N GLY A 17 -16.31 39.04 -19.29
CA GLY A 17 -17.20 40.09 -19.80
C GLY A 17 -17.67 39.76 -21.22
N ASP A 18 -17.49 40.69 -22.15
CA ASP A 18 -17.81 40.51 -23.57
C ASP A 18 -16.62 39.99 -24.41
N ALA A 19 -15.50 39.62 -23.78
CA ALA A 19 -14.28 39.18 -24.45
C ALA A 19 -14.01 37.67 -24.32
N ILE A 20 -13.44 37.07 -25.37
CA ILE A 20 -12.91 35.69 -25.36
C ILE A 20 -11.41 35.77 -25.04
N LEU A 21 -11.02 35.43 -23.82
CA LEU A 21 -9.61 35.45 -23.39
C LEU A 21 -9.05 34.07 -23.05
N ASP A 22 -9.93 33.11 -22.77
CA ASP A 22 -9.56 31.72 -22.52
C ASP A 22 -9.63 30.89 -23.82
N LEU A 23 -8.63 30.01 -24.00
CA LEU A 23 -8.43 29.22 -25.22
C LEU A 23 -8.60 27.72 -24.94
N LEU A 24 -9.43 27.05 -25.73
CA LEU A 24 -9.46 25.60 -25.86
C LEU A 24 -9.06 25.29 -27.30
N VAL A 25 -7.91 24.63 -27.48
CA VAL A 25 -7.37 24.34 -28.81
C VAL A 25 -7.25 22.83 -28.97
N ALA A 26 -7.72 22.29 -30.10
CA ALA A 26 -7.69 20.86 -30.37
C ALA A 26 -7.26 20.59 -31.81
N SER A 27 -6.51 19.49 -32.02
CA SER A 27 -6.19 18.98 -33.36
C SER A 27 -7.31 18.12 -33.96
N ALA A 28 -8.29 17.73 -33.14
CA ALA A 28 -9.42 16.89 -33.48
C ALA A 28 -10.66 17.43 -32.75
N SER A 29 -11.13 18.60 -33.19
CA SER A 29 -12.26 19.30 -32.57
C SER A 29 -13.56 18.48 -32.58
N GLU A 30 -13.70 17.51 -33.49
CA GLU A 30 -14.82 16.57 -33.54
C GLU A 30 -14.93 15.68 -32.29
N LEU A 31 -13.87 15.57 -31.49
CA LEU A 31 -13.88 14.85 -30.22
C LEU A 31 -14.35 15.71 -29.05
N ILE A 32 -14.58 17.01 -29.26
CA ILE A 32 -15.02 17.94 -28.22
C ILE A 32 -16.47 18.35 -28.54
N SER A 33 -17.38 18.15 -27.59
CA SER A 33 -18.78 18.54 -27.70
C SER A 33 -19.23 19.37 -26.50
N ASP A 34 -20.42 19.95 -26.60
CA ASP A 34 -21.11 20.62 -25.49
C ASP A 34 -20.31 21.76 -24.83
N VAL A 35 -19.51 22.48 -25.60
CA VAL A 35 -18.74 23.64 -25.10
C VAL A 35 -19.70 24.75 -24.67
N LYS A 36 -19.62 25.15 -23.40
CA LYS A 36 -20.44 26.20 -22.80
C LYS A 36 -19.57 27.08 -21.92
N ALA A 37 -19.59 28.38 -22.15
CA ALA A 37 -19.07 29.37 -21.22
C ALA A 37 -20.22 29.95 -20.38
N GLY A 38 -20.12 29.90 -19.06
CA GLY A 38 -21.16 30.46 -18.20
C GLY A 38 -20.94 30.30 -16.70
N GLY A 39 -21.42 31.28 -15.94
CA GLY A 39 -21.21 31.36 -14.49
C GLY A 39 -19.75 31.69 -14.13
N SER A 40 -19.51 32.08 -12.88
CA SER A 40 -18.16 32.33 -12.37
C SER A 40 -17.89 31.48 -11.13
N LEU A 41 -16.62 31.11 -10.94
CA LEU A 41 -16.21 30.39 -9.74
C LEU A 41 -15.83 31.41 -8.65
N GLY A 42 -16.71 31.59 -7.66
CA GLY A 42 -16.49 32.53 -6.56
C GLY A 42 -16.45 33.99 -7.02
N CYS A 43 -15.37 34.71 -6.70
CA CYS A 43 -15.16 36.12 -7.09
C CYS A 43 -14.36 36.28 -8.40
N SER A 44 -14.18 35.21 -9.18
CA SER A 44 -13.50 35.27 -10.49
C SER A 44 -14.30 36.11 -11.48
N ASP A 45 -13.59 36.93 -12.25
CA ASP A 45 -14.13 37.68 -13.38
C ASP A 45 -14.11 36.87 -14.70
N HIS A 46 -13.45 35.71 -14.70
CA HIS A 46 -13.53 34.73 -15.78
C HIS A 46 -14.75 33.80 -15.61
N ALA A 47 -15.39 33.48 -16.74
CA ALA A 47 -16.49 32.53 -16.85
C ALA A 47 -15.96 31.09 -16.87
N LEU A 48 -16.73 30.17 -16.27
CA LEU A 48 -16.42 28.75 -16.34
C LEU A 48 -16.68 28.22 -17.75
N VAL A 49 -15.75 27.44 -18.28
CA VAL A 49 -15.90 26.71 -19.54
C VAL A 49 -16.11 25.23 -19.25
N GLU A 50 -17.28 24.71 -19.62
CA GLU A 50 -17.62 23.29 -19.54
C GLU A 50 -17.62 22.71 -20.96
N PHE A 51 -17.07 21.51 -21.12
CA PHE A 51 -17.08 20.77 -22.40
C PHE A 51 -16.99 19.27 -22.13
N ALA A 52 -17.47 18.48 -23.09
CA ALA A 52 -17.35 17.03 -23.09
C ALA A 52 -16.27 16.60 -24.09
N VAL A 53 -15.47 15.60 -23.71
CA VAL A 53 -14.50 14.95 -24.63
C VAL A 53 -15.00 13.55 -24.92
N LEU A 54 -15.40 13.31 -26.17
CA LEU A 54 -15.73 11.99 -26.66
C LEU A 54 -14.47 11.12 -26.63
N ARG A 55 -14.56 10.00 -25.92
CA ARG A 55 -13.57 8.94 -25.98
C ARG A 55 -14.26 7.68 -26.46
N ASP A 56 -13.78 7.14 -27.57
CA ASP A 56 -14.13 5.80 -28.00
C ASP A 56 -13.37 4.79 -27.12
N THR A 57 -13.84 4.62 -25.89
CA THR A 57 -13.41 3.52 -25.05
C THR A 57 -14.33 2.36 -25.31
N ASP A 58 -14.07 1.61 -26.37
CA ASP A 58 -14.46 0.21 -26.37
C ASP A 58 -13.41 -0.50 -25.50
N PRO A 59 -13.70 -0.82 -24.22
CA PRO A 59 -12.72 -1.51 -23.41
C PRO A 59 -12.62 -2.90 -24.01
N ALA A 60 -11.54 -3.16 -24.74
CA ALA A 60 -11.22 -4.49 -25.25
C ALA A 60 -11.32 -5.46 -24.08
N LYS A 61 -12.45 -6.20 -24.02
CA LYS A 61 -12.68 -7.20 -22.99
C LYS A 61 -11.67 -8.30 -23.29
N SER A 62 -10.54 -8.30 -22.60
CA SER A 62 -9.56 -9.36 -22.75
C SER A 62 -10.26 -10.66 -22.37
N ASN A 63 -10.62 -11.48 -23.37
CA ASN A 63 -11.20 -12.81 -23.18
C ASN A 63 -10.17 -13.82 -22.62
N ILE A 64 -9.03 -13.33 -22.15
CA ILE A 64 -7.96 -14.12 -21.54
C ILE A 64 -8.51 -14.78 -20.29
N ARG A 65 -8.73 -16.09 -20.40
CA ARG A 65 -9.07 -16.97 -19.29
C ARG A 65 -7.78 -17.49 -18.68
N THR A 66 -7.59 -17.28 -17.38
CA THR A 66 -6.46 -17.81 -16.62
C THR A 66 -6.91 -18.89 -15.66
N LEU A 67 -6.02 -19.82 -15.33
CA LEU A 67 -6.29 -20.85 -14.33
C LEU A 67 -6.40 -20.21 -12.94
N ASN A 68 -7.42 -20.60 -12.18
CA ASN A 68 -7.64 -20.14 -10.83
C ASN A 68 -7.10 -21.16 -9.82
N PHE A 69 -5.80 -21.10 -9.54
CA PHE A 69 -5.14 -22.01 -8.60
C PHE A 69 -5.70 -21.94 -7.17
N ARG A 70 -6.32 -20.82 -6.77
CA ARG A 70 -6.98 -20.70 -5.46
C ARG A 70 -8.19 -21.62 -5.33
N LYS A 71 -8.85 -21.94 -6.45
CA LYS A 71 -10.00 -22.86 -6.49
C LYS A 71 -9.63 -24.23 -7.06
N ALA A 72 -8.35 -24.56 -7.15
CA ALA A 72 -7.90 -25.85 -7.65
C ALA A 72 -8.28 -26.98 -6.69
N ASN A 73 -8.78 -28.09 -7.24
CA ASN A 73 -8.96 -29.33 -6.50
C ASN A 73 -7.67 -30.16 -6.58
N PHE A 74 -6.72 -29.85 -5.69
CA PHE A 74 -5.43 -30.55 -5.64
C PHE A 74 -5.54 -32.06 -5.33
N PRO A 75 -6.45 -32.53 -4.44
CA PRO A 75 -6.67 -33.96 -4.25
C PRO A 75 -7.04 -34.68 -5.55
N LEU A 76 -8.01 -34.15 -6.31
CA LEU A 76 -8.42 -34.72 -7.59
C LEU A 76 -7.28 -34.67 -8.62
N PHE A 77 -6.55 -33.56 -8.68
CA PHE A 77 -5.40 -33.42 -9.58
C PHE A 77 -4.35 -34.51 -9.31
N LYS A 78 -3.98 -34.70 -8.02
CA LYS A 78 -3.01 -35.71 -7.62
C LYS A 78 -3.49 -37.12 -7.93
N GLU A 79 -4.77 -37.41 -7.68
CA GLU A 79 -5.38 -38.71 -7.98
C GLU A 79 -5.30 -39.00 -9.49
N LEU A 80 -5.74 -38.07 -10.33
CA LEU A 80 -5.78 -38.23 -11.79
C LEU A 80 -4.38 -38.37 -12.40
N VAL A 81 -3.40 -37.60 -11.91
CA VAL A 81 -2.00 -37.78 -12.34
C VAL A 81 -1.47 -39.13 -11.88
N SER A 82 -1.73 -39.55 -10.63
CA SER A 82 -1.19 -40.83 -10.11
C SER A 82 -1.78 -42.07 -10.79
N LYS A 83 -3.04 -42.00 -11.25
CA LYS A 83 -3.73 -43.10 -11.95
C LYS A 83 -3.41 -43.17 -13.46
N GLY A 84 -2.58 -42.26 -13.97
CA GLY A 84 -2.19 -42.27 -15.38
C GLY A 84 -1.46 -43.58 -15.76
N PRO A 85 -1.67 -44.11 -16.97
CA PRO A 85 -1.04 -45.34 -17.43
C PRO A 85 0.43 -45.08 -17.86
N TRP A 86 1.25 -44.52 -16.97
CA TRP A 86 2.60 -44.04 -17.29
C TRP A 86 3.53 -45.16 -17.75
N GLU A 87 3.44 -46.34 -17.12
CA GLU A 87 4.29 -47.47 -17.48
C GLU A 87 4.07 -48.00 -18.89
N THR A 88 2.85 -47.91 -19.43
CA THR A 88 2.55 -48.33 -20.79
C THR A 88 2.70 -47.17 -21.77
N ALA A 89 2.27 -45.97 -21.38
CA ALA A 89 2.36 -44.77 -22.21
C ALA A 89 3.80 -44.30 -22.48
N LEU A 90 4.77 -44.71 -21.65
CA LEU A 90 6.17 -44.27 -21.76
C LEU A 90 7.15 -45.39 -22.17
N ARG A 91 6.69 -46.66 -22.22
CA ARG A 91 7.56 -47.85 -22.34
C ARG A 91 8.46 -47.85 -23.58
N ASP A 92 7.90 -47.48 -24.73
CA ASP A 92 8.55 -47.61 -26.04
C ASP A 92 8.89 -46.25 -26.67
N ASN A 93 8.79 -45.18 -25.89
CA ASN A 93 8.93 -43.80 -26.37
C ASN A 93 10.29 -43.21 -26.00
N GLY A 94 10.91 -42.50 -26.94
CA GLY A 94 12.11 -41.70 -26.66
C GLY A 94 11.82 -40.59 -25.65
N ALA A 95 12.87 -40.04 -25.03
CA ALA A 95 12.73 -39.05 -23.95
C ALA A 95 11.82 -37.85 -24.33
N GLU A 96 11.96 -37.31 -25.55
CA GLU A 96 11.16 -36.17 -26.01
C GLU A 96 9.68 -36.55 -26.23
N GLN A 97 9.41 -37.72 -26.80
CA GLN A 97 8.05 -38.21 -27.01
C GLN A 97 7.37 -38.52 -25.67
N SER A 98 8.09 -39.18 -24.76
CA SER A 98 7.66 -39.43 -23.40
C SER A 98 7.34 -38.13 -22.65
N TRP A 99 8.17 -37.10 -22.81
CA TRP A 99 7.93 -35.78 -22.22
C TRP A 99 6.68 -35.11 -22.80
N GLN A 100 6.46 -35.21 -24.11
CA GLN A 100 5.27 -34.65 -24.74
C GLN A 100 3.99 -35.33 -24.26
N ILE A 101 3.98 -36.66 -24.18
CA ILE A 101 2.86 -37.46 -23.64
C ILE A 101 2.55 -37.04 -22.20
N PHE A 102 3.58 -36.87 -21.37
CA PHE A 102 3.40 -36.40 -20.01
C PHE A 102 2.80 -34.98 -19.96
N LYS A 103 3.34 -34.02 -20.72
CA LYS A 103 2.83 -32.65 -20.78
C LYS A 103 1.36 -32.60 -21.21
N ASP A 104 1.00 -33.38 -22.22
CA ASP A 104 -0.37 -33.41 -22.75
C ASP A 104 -1.34 -33.99 -21.72
N ALA A 105 -0.96 -35.09 -21.06
CA ALA A 105 -1.76 -35.68 -19.99
C ALA A 105 -1.87 -34.73 -18.78
N PHE A 106 -0.77 -34.09 -18.38
CA PHE A 106 -0.75 -33.11 -17.29
C PHE A 106 -1.68 -31.93 -17.57
N HIS A 107 -1.62 -31.36 -18.78
CA HIS A 107 -2.50 -30.27 -19.17
C HIS A 107 -3.98 -30.67 -19.18
N ARG A 108 -4.31 -31.90 -19.61
CA ARG A 108 -5.69 -32.42 -19.53
C ARG A 108 -6.18 -32.51 -18.09
N VAL A 109 -5.36 -33.05 -17.19
CA VAL A 109 -5.70 -33.14 -15.75
C VAL A 109 -5.81 -31.75 -15.11
N GLN A 110 -4.96 -30.80 -15.54
CA GLN A 110 -5.00 -29.41 -15.11
C GLN A 110 -6.32 -28.73 -15.51
N GLU A 111 -6.82 -28.96 -16.72
CA GLU A 111 -8.11 -28.40 -17.16
C GLU A 111 -9.31 -28.98 -16.41
N LEU A 112 -9.24 -30.26 -15.99
CA LEU A 112 -10.29 -30.91 -15.20
C LEU A 112 -10.29 -30.47 -13.72
N SER A 113 -9.11 -30.20 -13.17
CA SER A 113 -8.95 -29.98 -11.72
C SER A 113 -8.86 -28.51 -11.33
N ILE A 114 -8.56 -27.62 -12.28
CA ILE A 114 -8.33 -26.19 -12.02
C ILE A 114 -9.30 -25.35 -12.85
N PRO A 115 -10.32 -24.73 -12.21
CA PRO A 115 -11.27 -23.88 -12.91
C PRO A 115 -10.58 -22.69 -13.60
N ARG A 116 -11.04 -22.35 -14.81
CA ARG A 116 -10.62 -21.13 -15.51
C ARG A 116 -11.46 -19.93 -15.07
N CYS A 117 -10.81 -18.83 -14.67
CA CYS A 117 -11.46 -17.55 -14.41
C CYS A 117 -11.14 -16.53 -15.50
N LYS A 118 -12.07 -15.60 -15.76
CA LYS A 118 -11.76 -14.40 -16.54
C LYS A 118 -10.83 -13.54 -15.69
N LYS A 119 -9.74 -13.02 -16.28
CA LYS A 119 -9.02 -11.90 -15.65
C LYS A 119 -9.97 -10.71 -15.60
N SER A 120 -10.62 -10.50 -14.46
CA SER A 120 -11.32 -9.25 -14.23
C SER A 120 -10.24 -8.20 -13.98
N GLY A 121 -10.18 -7.14 -14.80
CA GLY A 121 -9.22 -6.03 -14.63
C GLY A 121 -9.42 -5.22 -13.33
N LYS A 122 -10.25 -5.72 -12.40
CA LYS A 122 -10.70 -5.01 -11.19
C LYS A 122 -10.38 -5.75 -9.89
N GLU A 123 -10.11 -7.05 -9.89
CA GLU A 123 -9.86 -7.83 -8.65
C GLU A 123 -8.47 -7.62 -8.01
N GLY A 124 -7.67 -6.67 -8.51
CA GLY A 124 -6.38 -6.31 -7.93
C GLY A 124 -6.30 -4.92 -7.30
N LYS A 125 -7.40 -4.13 -7.25
CA LYS A 125 -7.28 -2.70 -6.93
C LYS A 125 -7.19 -2.37 -5.44
N THR A 126 -7.68 -3.21 -4.54
CA THR A 126 -7.49 -2.97 -3.11
C THR A 126 -6.15 -3.55 -2.70
N ARG A 127 -5.12 -2.70 -2.64
CA ARG A 127 -3.85 -3.05 -2.03
C ARG A 127 -4.13 -3.45 -0.58
N ALA A 128 -3.51 -4.51 -0.06
CA ALA A 128 -3.78 -5.03 1.29
C ALA A 128 -3.58 -4.00 2.42
N TRP A 129 -2.85 -2.91 2.17
CA TRP A 129 -2.64 -1.82 3.12
C TRP A 129 -3.72 -0.72 3.07
N LEU A 130 -4.59 -0.72 2.05
CA LEU A 130 -5.65 0.28 1.89
C LEU A 130 -6.87 -0.16 2.72
N SER A 131 -7.07 0.46 3.88
CA SER A 131 -8.19 0.14 4.76
C SER A 131 -9.54 0.52 4.14
N GLN A 132 -10.59 -0.21 4.49
CA GLN A 132 -11.96 0.11 4.07
C GLN A 132 -12.39 1.52 4.54
N ASP A 133 -11.92 1.94 5.71
CA ASP A 133 -12.16 3.29 6.26
C ASP A 133 -11.57 4.40 5.37
N LEU A 134 -10.33 4.24 4.91
CA LEU A 134 -9.68 5.17 3.98
C LEU A 134 -10.41 5.24 2.64
N LEU A 135 -10.92 4.11 2.15
CA LEU A 135 -11.72 4.05 0.92
C LEU A 135 -13.05 4.79 1.05
N VAL A 136 -13.74 4.63 2.19
CA VAL A 136 -14.99 5.35 2.47
C VAL A 136 -14.76 6.85 2.54
N LYS A 137 -13.69 7.29 3.21
CA LYS A 137 -13.29 8.71 3.24
C LYS A 137 -13.01 9.25 1.84
N LEU A 138 -12.27 8.52 1.02
CA LEU A 138 -11.95 8.93 -0.35
C LEU A 138 -13.19 8.98 -1.27
N LYS A 139 -14.11 8.02 -1.15
CA LYS A 139 -15.38 8.06 -1.90
C LYS A 139 -16.26 9.24 -1.47
N GLY A 140 -16.29 9.54 -0.17
CA GLY A 140 -16.92 10.75 0.34
C GLY A 140 -16.41 12.00 -0.38
N LYS A 141 -15.11 12.10 -0.69
CA LYS A 141 -14.55 13.23 -1.46
C LYS A 141 -15.20 13.42 -2.83
N GLU A 142 -15.48 12.35 -3.57
CA GLU A 142 -16.07 12.41 -4.91
C GLU A 142 -17.57 12.69 -4.89
N GLU A 143 -18.28 12.16 -3.88
CA GLU A 143 -19.74 12.16 -3.85
C GLU A 143 -20.32 13.38 -3.10
N MET A 144 -19.59 13.92 -2.13
CA MET A 144 -20.05 15.02 -1.28
C MET A 144 -20.22 16.37 -2.00
N PRO A 145 -19.34 16.79 -2.95
CA PRO A 145 -19.58 18.00 -3.72
C PRO A 145 -20.86 17.92 -4.57
N ARG A 146 -21.22 16.73 -5.06
CA ARG A 146 -22.48 16.49 -5.78
C ARG A 146 -23.68 16.57 -4.84
N GLN A 147 -23.59 15.94 -3.67
CA GLN A 147 -24.66 15.93 -2.67
C GLN A 147 -24.90 17.32 -2.07
N TRP A 148 -23.85 18.10 -1.82
CA TRP A 148 -23.96 19.50 -1.38
C TRP A 148 -24.61 20.38 -2.46
N LYS A 149 -24.22 20.23 -3.73
CA LYS A 149 -24.85 20.94 -4.86
C LYS A 149 -26.33 20.59 -5.04
N GLN A 150 -26.75 19.40 -4.61
CA GLN A 150 -28.14 18.95 -4.64
C GLN A 150 -28.93 19.30 -3.36
N GLY A 151 -28.32 20.01 -2.40
CA GLY A 151 -28.96 20.39 -1.14
C GLY A 151 -29.25 19.23 -0.18
N GLN A 152 -28.66 18.05 -0.43
CA GLN A 152 -28.91 16.84 0.36
C GLN A 152 -28.12 16.80 1.68
N VAL A 153 -27.10 17.64 1.82
CA VAL A 153 -26.16 17.63 2.94
C VAL A 153 -25.89 19.07 3.38
N SER A 154 -25.86 19.30 4.69
CA SER A 154 -25.57 20.62 5.26
C SER A 154 -24.13 21.06 5.02
N TRP A 155 -23.87 22.37 5.13
CA TRP A 155 -22.52 22.91 5.00
C TRP A 155 -21.55 22.37 6.08
N GLU A 156 -22.01 22.20 7.33
CA GLU A 156 -21.23 21.56 8.40
C GLU A 156 -20.80 20.13 8.06
N GLU A 157 -21.72 19.31 7.56
CA GLU A 157 -21.43 17.91 7.17
C GLU A 157 -20.46 17.84 5.99
N HIS A 158 -20.63 18.72 4.99
CA HIS A 158 -19.69 18.86 3.88
C HIS A 158 -18.29 19.27 4.38
N ARG A 159 -18.21 20.22 5.31
CA ARG A 159 -16.95 20.70 5.88
C ARG A 159 -16.20 19.62 6.66
N GLU A 160 -16.90 18.85 7.49
CA GLU A 160 -16.32 17.75 8.25
C GLU A 160 -15.88 16.58 7.36
N ALA A 161 -16.69 16.20 6.37
CA ALA A 161 -16.29 15.21 5.38
C ALA A 161 -15.04 15.65 4.61
N ALA A 162 -14.96 16.91 4.18
CA ALA A 162 -13.80 17.46 3.49
C ALA A 162 -12.53 17.45 4.37
N ARG A 163 -12.66 17.64 5.70
CA ARG A 163 -11.55 17.49 6.66
C ARG A 163 -11.05 16.04 6.68
N LEU A 164 -11.95 15.08 6.85
CA LEU A 164 -11.60 13.65 6.87
C LEU A 164 -10.96 13.17 5.55
N CYS A 165 -11.39 13.71 4.42
CA CYS A 165 -10.80 13.43 3.12
C CYS A 165 -9.34 13.91 3.03
N ARG A 166 -9.04 15.12 3.52
CA ARG A 166 -7.68 15.67 3.54
C ARG A 166 -6.75 14.84 4.42
N ASP A 167 -7.23 14.40 5.57
CA ASP A 167 -6.46 13.55 6.48
C ASP A 167 -6.14 12.19 5.84
N GLY A 168 -7.13 11.56 5.19
CA GLY A 168 -6.92 10.30 4.46
C GLY A 168 -5.97 10.44 3.27
N GLU A 169 -6.01 11.57 2.56
CA GLU A 169 -5.10 11.87 1.45
C GLU A 169 -3.66 12.10 1.93
N LEU A 170 -3.49 12.79 3.07
CA LEU A 170 -2.20 12.96 3.73
C LEU A 170 -1.59 11.59 4.12
N GLU A 171 -2.39 10.73 4.75
CA GLU A 171 -1.97 9.37 5.14
C GLU A 171 -1.55 8.53 3.93
N LEU A 172 -2.34 8.57 2.85
CA LEU A 172 -2.05 7.84 1.62
C LEU A 172 -0.76 8.32 0.97
N ASN A 173 -0.53 9.64 0.94
CA ASN A 173 0.70 10.24 0.41
C ASN A 173 1.92 9.84 1.24
N LEU A 174 1.81 9.86 2.58
CA LEU A 174 2.88 9.43 3.48
C LEU A 174 3.20 7.94 3.32
N ALA A 175 2.19 7.08 3.20
CA ALA A 175 2.39 5.64 3.00
C ALA A 175 3.04 5.34 1.65
N ARG A 176 2.61 6.04 0.58
CA ARG A 176 3.18 5.89 -0.77
C ARG A 176 4.63 6.34 -0.82
N ASP A 177 4.96 7.43 -0.14
CA ASP A 177 6.30 8.03 -0.16
C ASP A 177 7.20 7.59 1.00
N ALA A 178 6.76 6.60 1.80
CA ALA A 178 7.50 6.15 2.99
C ALA A 178 8.95 5.73 2.68
N LYS A 179 9.21 5.24 1.47
CA LYS A 179 10.56 4.85 1.02
C LYS A 179 11.49 6.04 0.84
N ASN A 180 11.00 7.15 0.29
CA ASN A 180 11.81 8.34 0.00
C ASN A 180 11.76 9.35 1.15
N ASN A 181 10.63 9.42 1.87
CA ASN A 181 10.39 10.31 3.00
C ASN A 181 10.14 9.54 4.31
N LYS A 182 11.12 8.73 4.70
CA LYS A 182 11.10 7.96 5.95
C LYS A 182 10.86 8.86 7.17
N LYS A 183 11.51 10.02 7.22
CA LYS A 183 11.42 10.98 8.34
C LYS A 183 9.99 11.53 8.50
N GLY A 184 9.32 11.87 7.40
CA GLY A 184 7.93 12.33 7.41
C GLY A 184 6.97 11.26 7.89
N PHE A 185 7.14 10.02 7.40
CA PHE A 185 6.33 8.88 7.82
C PHE A 185 6.47 8.59 9.32
N TYR A 186 7.70 8.43 9.83
CA TYR A 186 7.91 8.15 11.25
C TYR A 186 7.46 9.29 12.16
N ARG A 187 7.65 10.56 11.75
CA ARG A 187 7.13 11.72 12.50
C ARG A 187 5.61 11.66 12.63
N TYR A 188 4.91 11.34 11.55
CA TYR A 188 3.45 11.19 11.54
C TYR A 188 3.00 10.03 12.43
N VAL A 189 3.66 8.86 12.34
CA VAL A 189 3.37 7.70 13.21
C VAL A 189 3.57 8.05 14.68
N ILE A 190 4.67 8.72 15.03
CA ILE A 190 4.95 9.16 16.40
C ILE A 190 3.91 10.17 16.88
N GLN A 191 3.48 11.11 16.03
CA GLN A 191 2.43 12.07 16.36
C GLN A 191 1.06 11.42 16.59
N LYS A 192 0.74 10.34 15.86
CA LYS A 192 -0.53 9.60 16.01
C LYS A 192 -0.51 8.60 17.17
N ARG A 193 0.66 8.20 17.67
CA ARG A 193 0.77 7.36 18.88
C ARG A 193 0.36 8.18 20.09
N LYS A 194 -0.65 7.69 20.83
CA LYS A 194 -1.17 8.34 22.06
C LYS A 194 -0.18 8.29 23.23
N VAL A 195 0.80 7.39 23.19
CA VAL A 195 1.81 7.18 24.23
C VAL A 195 3.18 7.43 23.61
N LYS A 196 3.91 8.40 24.14
CA LYS A 196 5.34 8.55 23.88
C LYS A 196 6.04 7.44 24.66
N GLU A 197 6.50 6.39 23.97
CA GLU A 197 7.36 5.39 24.59
C GLU A 197 8.62 6.11 25.10
N SER A 198 8.63 6.40 26.38
CA SER A 198 9.82 6.86 27.11
C SER A 198 10.55 5.62 27.58
N VAL A 199 11.87 5.64 27.49
CA VAL A 199 12.71 4.66 28.20
C VAL A 199 12.29 4.71 29.67
N TYR A 200 11.98 3.53 30.23
CA TYR A 200 11.62 3.42 31.64
C TYR A 200 12.73 3.98 32.52
N PRO A 201 12.42 4.49 33.72
CA PRO A 201 13.45 4.90 34.66
C PRO A 201 14.46 3.77 34.87
N LEU A 202 15.74 4.08 34.72
CA LEU A 202 16.86 3.15 34.91
C LEU A 202 17.38 3.28 36.34
N MET A 203 17.96 2.24 36.92
CA MET A 203 18.76 2.38 38.13
C MET A 203 20.23 2.56 37.73
N ASN A 204 20.89 3.54 38.32
CA ASN A 204 22.33 3.73 38.15
C ASN A 204 23.12 2.79 39.11
N PRO A 205 24.45 2.71 39.00
CA PRO A 205 25.30 1.90 39.88
C PRO A 205 25.24 2.29 41.37
N THR A 206 24.67 3.45 41.69
CA THR A 206 24.48 3.96 43.06
C THR A 206 23.07 3.65 43.59
N ASP A 207 22.35 2.72 42.96
CA ASP A 207 20.96 2.33 43.28
C ASP A 207 19.95 3.49 43.25
N LYS A 208 20.27 4.59 42.55
CA LYS A 208 19.37 5.73 42.39
C LYS A 208 18.55 5.59 41.11
N LEU A 209 17.25 5.87 41.23
CA LEU A 209 16.34 5.90 40.08
C LEU A 209 16.64 7.13 39.21
N VAL A 210 16.91 6.87 37.94
CA VAL A 210 17.23 7.85 36.91
C VAL A 210 16.02 8.06 36.02
N THR A 211 15.49 9.28 36.01
CA THR A 211 14.25 9.61 35.29
C THR A 211 14.48 10.56 34.11
N THR A 212 15.59 11.31 34.10
CA THR A 212 15.95 12.24 33.01
C THR A 212 16.59 11.52 31.82
N ASP A 213 16.43 12.05 30.62
CA ASP A 213 16.93 11.40 29.40
C ASP A 213 18.46 11.51 29.27
N GLU A 214 19.06 12.60 29.75
CA GLU A 214 20.52 12.77 29.79
C GLU A 214 21.19 11.73 30.68
N GLU A 215 20.72 11.58 31.91
CA GLU A 215 21.31 10.62 32.86
C GLU A 215 21.07 9.17 32.40
N LYS A 216 19.92 8.85 31.77
CA LYS A 216 19.66 7.52 31.18
C LYS A 216 20.64 7.20 30.04
N ALA A 217 20.96 8.20 29.21
CA ALA A 217 21.92 8.04 28.12
C ALA A 217 23.33 7.79 28.66
N GLU A 218 23.71 8.48 29.74
CA GLU A 218 25.00 8.31 30.40
C GLU A 218 25.15 6.92 31.03
N VAL A 219 24.15 6.46 31.78
CA VAL A 219 24.14 5.09 32.36
C VAL A 219 24.25 4.03 31.26
N SER A 220 23.47 4.17 30.18
CA SER A 220 23.51 3.23 29.05
C SER A 220 24.87 3.23 28.35
N ASN A 221 25.48 4.41 28.14
CA ASN A 221 26.79 4.54 27.51
C ASN A 221 27.91 3.94 28.38
N ASN A 222 27.86 4.17 29.70
CA ASN A 222 28.79 3.58 30.66
C ASN A 222 28.65 2.06 30.72
N THR A 223 27.42 1.54 30.70
CA THR A 223 27.14 0.10 30.62
C THR A 223 27.74 -0.49 29.34
N PHE A 224 27.50 0.15 28.19
CA PHE A 224 28.02 -0.30 26.91
C PHE A 224 29.57 -0.29 26.91
N ALA A 225 30.19 0.79 27.37
CA ALA A 225 31.64 0.87 27.52
C ALA A 225 32.17 -0.24 28.45
N SER A 226 31.52 -0.51 29.57
CA SER A 226 31.93 -1.57 30.52
C SER A 226 31.92 -2.96 29.87
N VAL A 227 30.88 -3.29 29.10
CA VAL A 227 30.75 -4.59 28.41
C VAL A 227 31.82 -4.76 27.32
N PHE A 228 32.18 -3.69 26.60
CA PHE A 228 33.08 -3.75 25.44
C PHE A 228 34.53 -3.33 25.72
N THR A 229 34.83 -2.81 26.91
CA THR A 229 36.19 -2.41 27.33
C THR A 229 36.81 -3.39 28.33
N GLY A 230 36.09 -4.46 28.70
CA GLY A 230 36.59 -5.56 29.52
C GLY A 230 37.41 -6.56 28.71
N ASN A 231 38.66 -6.79 29.12
CA ASN A 231 39.66 -7.67 28.52
C ASN A 231 39.10 -8.97 27.92
N LEU A 232 39.57 -9.29 26.70
CA LEU A 232 39.43 -10.58 26.02
C LEU A 232 39.85 -11.73 26.94
N SER A 233 38.89 -12.39 27.59
CA SER A 233 39.09 -13.66 28.28
C SER A 233 38.32 -14.76 27.56
N PRO A 234 38.98 -15.81 27.04
CA PRO A 234 38.35 -16.84 26.23
C PRO A 234 37.73 -17.92 27.12
N HIS A 235 36.58 -17.65 27.71
CA HIS A 235 35.74 -18.70 28.29
C HIS A 235 34.27 -18.44 27.99
N SER A 236 33.73 -19.22 27.05
CA SER A 236 32.31 -19.30 26.73
C SER A 236 31.59 -20.24 27.71
N PRO A 237 30.52 -19.80 28.41
CA PRO A 237 29.62 -20.70 29.11
C PRO A 237 28.45 -21.16 28.23
N PRO A 238 27.76 -22.26 28.59
CA PRO A 238 26.86 -23.00 27.71
C PRO A 238 25.54 -22.28 27.43
N VAL A 239 25.02 -22.49 26.22
CA VAL A 239 23.73 -21.97 25.74
C VAL A 239 22.60 -22.84 26.28
N ASP A 240 21.73 -22.28 27.12
CA ASP A 240 20.41 -22.84 27.42
C ASP A 240 19.35 -22.27 26.46
N GLY A 241 18.46 -23.15 25.99
CA GLY A 241 17.51 -22.91 24.91
C GLY A 241 16.33 -21.97 25.24
N PRO A 242 15.47 -21.66 24.27
CA PRO A 242 14.45 -20.61 24.40
C PRO A 242 13.27 -21.09 25.26
N GLN A 243 13.08 -20.46 26.42
CA GLN A 243 11.86 -20.61 27.21
C GLN A 243 10.84 -19.56 26.75
N GLY A 244 9.74 -20.01 26.15
CA GLY A 244 8.65 -19.16 25.69
C GLY A 244 8.01 -18.41 26.86
N ARG A 245 7.80 -17.09 26.71
CA ARG A 245 7.05 -16.29 27.70
C ARG A 245 5.79 -15.67 27.10
N ASP A 246 4.71 -16.03 27.78
CA ASP A 246 3.32 -15.57 27.66
C ASP A 246 3.20 -14.07 27.99
N TRP A 247 2.56 -13.30 27.11
CA TRP A 247 2.37 -11.84 27.25
C TRP A 247 1.06 -11.52 28.00
N GLY A 248 0.92 -12.02 29.22
CA GLY A 248 -0.13 -11.60 30.14
C GLY A 248 0.17 -10.22 30.75
N ARG A 249 -0.83 -9.33 30.80
CA ARG A 249 -0.76 -8.02 31.48
C ARG A 249 -0.20 -8.16 32.90
N LYS A 250 1.07 -7.82 33.11
CA LYS A 250 1.61 -7.44 34.41
C LYS A 250 2.44 -6.17 34.26
N VAL A 251 2.45 -5.36 35.32
CA VAL A 251 3.31 -4.17 35.45
C VAL A 251 4.74 -4.58 35.11
N PRO A 252 5.44 -3.87 34.19
CA PRO A 252 6.80 -4.25 33.84
C PRO A 252 7.72 -4.03 35.05
N PRO A 253 8.62 -4.99 35.36
CA PRO A 253 9.57 -4.83 36.46
C PRO A 253 10.58 -3.72 36.15
N THR A 254 11.04 -3.02 37.18
CA THR A 254 12.18 -2.10 37.11
C THR A 254 13.39 -2.86 36.56
N VAL A 255 13.92 -2.39 35.42
CA VAL A 255 15.07 -3.02 34.77
C VAL A 255 16.34 -2.55 35.46
N ARG A 256 17.07 -3.49 36.05
CA ARG A 256 18.37 -3.25 36.68
C ARG A 256 19.50 -3.41 35.63
N GLU A 257 20.64 -2.79 35.91
CA GLU A 257 21.80 -2.70 34.99
C GLU A 257 22.42 -4.08 34.68
N ASP A 258 22.36 -5.01 35.63
CA ASP A 258 22.75 -6.43 35.48
C ASP A 258 21.96 -7.14 34.38
N HIS A 259 20.64 -6.92 34.31
CA HIS A 259 19.79 -7.50 33.25
C HIS A 259 20.12 -6.93 31.85
N ILE A 260 20.57 -5.68 31.76
CA ILE A 260 20.96 -5.03 30.50
C ILE A 260 22.30 -5.61 30.01
N CYS A 261 23.24 -5.83 30.93
CA CYS A 261 24.53 -6.46 30.63
C CYS A 261 24.36 -7.88 30.07
N ASP A 262 23.50 -8.69 30.69
CA ASP A 262 23.25 -10.07 30.26
C ASP A 262 22.63 -10.16 28.85
N HIS A 263 21.72 -9.24 28.50
CA HIS A 263 21.14 -9.17 27.15
C HIS A 263 22.14 -8.69 26.08
N LEU A 264 23.04 -7.77 26.43
CA LEU A 264 24.07 -7.27 25.50
C LEU A 264 25.20 -8.29 25.27
N ARG A 265 25.46 -9.17 26.24
CA ARG A 265 26.49 -10.21 26.14
C ARG A 265 26.10 -11.39 25.25
N ASN A 266 24.80 -11.56 24.97
CA ASN A 266 24.29 -12.66 24.16
C ASN A 266 23.28 -12.16 23.10
N PRO A 267 23.75 -11.44 22.06
CA PRO A 267 22.86 -10.99 20.99
C PRO A 267 22.40 -12.20 20.18
N ASN A 268 21.12 -12.57 20.29
CA ASN A 268 20.48 -13.52 19.38
C ASN A 268 20.45 -12.91 17.97
N ILE A 269 21.49 -13.18 17.17
CA ILE A 269 21.54 -12.83 15.75
C ILE A 269 20.86 -13.96 14.98
N GLN A 270 19.58 -13.79 14.65
CA GLN A 270 18.94 -14.56 13.57
C GLN A 270 19.11 -13.75 12.27
N THR A 271 19.99 -14.24 11.40
CA THR A 271 20.05 -13.87 9.97
C THR A 271 18.90 -14.50 9.20
#